data_AF-A0A959G544-F1
#
_entry.id   AF-A0A959G544-F1
#
_cell.length_a   1.000
_cell.length_b   1.000
_cell.length_c   1.000
_cell.angle_alpha   90.00
_cell.angle_beta   90.00
_cell.angle_gamma   90.00
#
_symmetry.space_group_name_H-M   'P 1'
#
loop_
_entity.id
_entity.type
_entity.pdbx_description
1 polymer ?
#
loop_
_entity_poly.entity_id
_entity_poly.type
_entity_poly.pdbx_seq_one_letter_code
_entity_poly.pdbx_strand_id
1 'polypeptide(L)'
;MPYLISFLLYIKRLPIYPRFIGVILALVGLIVSIPDLHFNLTQKEVKTFTIEELNSMSKSDIPRYVKIEGPVVTSNTYVEQSTKKNPNICDLYYPVYDLASVKIDLVDAFEIALKDSSMVQEAIDSSGKFFTIRNTDKELCLLIIKEERVVKKENLKKQDSLDYNVFEVEGRFDAKDVLPMSVRKLFEKEGVLIKEKVIVLVKDKKSFSNSASILLILGSLLLGSISVLSFFPTKSLVNIGNNTSTQIYPGNTSKDVLQEIDNYKDYVGEKTSSGKSILPKRIIAYIIDAIILILCSMVVNKFLPFLPIIFFLYVPYFVLCEYFMDGMTIGKRVLKIKTVTLKNHENSQKSRILLRNFFKGLLFPYHFHYVVIFFFSERQPLYDLIVRTTVKEAENRSY
;
A
#
# COMPACT_ATOMS: atom_id res chain seq x y z
N MET A 1 22.43 -1.63 19.74
CA MET A 1 21.53 -2.35 20.66
C MET A 1 20.62 -1.48 21.53
N PRO A 2 21.10 -0.44 22.28
CA PRO A 2 20.25 0.27 23.25
C PRO A 2 19.03 0.96 22.61
N TYR A 3 19.18 1.50 21.40
CA TYR A 3 18.09 2.11 20.63
C TYR A 3 17.01 1.10 20.20
N LEU A 4 17.39 -0.13 19.85
CA LEU A 4 16.45 -1.18 19.46
C LEU A 4 15.58 -1.59 20.65
N ILE A 5 16.17 -1.73 21.83
CA ILE A 5 15.42 -2.10 23.05
C ILE A 5 14.50 -0.96 23.48
N SER A 6 15.00 0.27 23.42
CA SER A 6 14.16 1.46 23.65
C SER A 6 12.97 1.51 22.70
N PHE A 7 13.18 1.15 21.43
CA PHE A 7 12.14 1.06 20.42
C PHE A 7 11.15 -0.11 20.66
N LEU A 8 11.63 -1.28 21.09
CA LEU A 8 10.79 -2.43 21.44
C LEU A 8 9.93 -2.14 22.68
N LEU A 9 10.51 -1.53 23.70
CA LEU A 9 9.79 -1.07 24.89
C LEU A 9 8.75 0.00 24.54
N TYR A 10 9.06 0.85 23.55
CA TYR A 10 8.12 1.81 22.99
C TYR A 10 6.95 1.11 22.28
N ILE A 11 7.19 0.14 21.39
CA ILE A 11 6.13 -0.62 20.71
C ILE A 11 5.28 -1.41 21.69
N LYS A 12 5.88 -1.94 22.76
CA LYS A 12 5.15 -2.65 23.83
C LYS A 12 4.12 -1.77 24.55
N ARG A 13 4.30 -0.44 24.56
CA ARG A 13 3.33 0.51 25.11
C ARG A 13 2.09 0.67 24.23
N LEU A 14 2.15 0.24 22.97
CA LEU A 14 0.98 0.21 22.12
C LEU A 14 -0.03 -0.83 22.64
N PRO A 15 -1.33 -0.65 22.38
CA PRO A 15 -2.33 -1.68 22.59
C PRO A 15 -1.94 -3.01 21.94
N ILE A 16 -2.65 -4.08 22.27
CA ILE A 16 -2.30 -5.41 21.75
C ILE A 16 -2.66 -5.59 20.26
N TYR A 17 -3.74 -4.95 19.78
CA TYR A 17 -4.21 -5.07 18.40
C TYR A 17 -3.21 -4.64 17.31
N PRO A 18 -2.48 -3.48 17.38
CA PRO A 18 -1.54 -3.10 16.33
C PRO A 18 -0.34 -4.05 16.27
N ARG A 19 0.03 -4.68 17.39
CA ARG A 19 1.10 -5.67 17.44
C ARG A 19 0.72 -6.94 16.70
N PHE A 20 -0.52 -7.41 16.87
CA PHE A 20 -1.07 -8.52 16.09
C PHE A 20 -1.18 -8.19 14.60
N ILE A 21 -1.65 -6.98 14.24
CA ILE A 21 -1.71 -6.54 12.84
C ILE A 21 -0.30 -6.55 12.23
N GLY A 22 0.72 -6.10 12.96
CA GLY A 22 2.12 -6.16 12.51
C GLY A 22 2.60 -7.58 12.20
N VAL A 23 2.23 -8.57 13.02
CA VAL A 23 2.53 -9.99 12.75
C VAL A 23 1.80 -10.49 11.51
N ILE A 24 0.51 -10.18 11.36
CA ILE A 24 -0.28 -10.61 10.20
C ILE A 24 0.27 -10.01 8.91
N LEU A 25 0.58 -8.70 8.90
CA LEU A 25 1.16 -8.03 7.73
C LEU A 25 2.53 -8.61 7.36
N ALA A 26 3.36 -8.94 8.35
CA ALA A 26 4.64 -9.61 8.11
C ALA A 26 4.43 -10.99 7.46
N LEU A 27 3.50 -11.81 7.95
CA LEU A 27 3.20 -13.11 7.37
C LEU A 27 2.66 -13.00 5.94
N VAL A 28 1.72 -12.08 5.69
CA VAL A 28 1.21 -11.82 4.34
C VAL A 28 2.34 -11.42 3.39
N GLY A 29 3.24 -10.53 3.83
CA GLY A 29 4.39 -10.11 3.06
C GLY A 29 5.29 -11.29 2.69
N LEU A 30 5.61 -12.17 3.63
CA LEU A 30 6.41 -13.38 3.39
C LEU A 30 5.71 -14.36 2.43
N ILE A 31 4.41 -14.63 2.63
CA ILE A 31 3.63 -15.53 1.77
C ILE A 31 3.62 -15.04 0.31
N VAL A 32 3.57 -13.72 0.10
CA VAL A 32 3.53 -13.14 -1.24
C VAL A 32 4.93 -13.12 -1.89
N SER A 33 5.98 -12.75 -1.16
CA SER A 33 7.32 -12.49 -1.71
C SER A 33 8.22 -13.72 -1.81
N ILE A 34 8.12 -14.68 -0.90
CA ILE A 34 8.99 -15.87 -0.90
C ILE A 34 8.84 -16.66 -2.21
N PRO A 35 7.63 -16.98 -2.71
CA PRO A 35 7.55 -17.77 -3.92
C PRO A 35 7.88 -16.95 -5.17
N ASP A 36 7.86 -15.61 -5.13
CA ASP A 36 8.38 -14.76 -6.23
C ASP A 36 9.92 -14.80 -6.24
N LEU A 37 10.55 -14.69 -5.07
CA LEU A 37 11.99 -14.81 -4.96
C LEU A 37 12.48 -16.20 -5.37
N HIS A 38 11.82 -17.26 -4.88
CA HIS A 38 12.16 -18.63 -5.26
C HIS A 38 12.05 -18.83 -6.78
N PHE A 39 10.98 -18.31 -7.39
CA PHE A 39 10.82 -18.35 -8.83
C PHE A 39 12.00 -17.67 -9.54
N ASN A 40 12.32 -16.41 -9.20
CA ASN A 40 13.39 -15.68 -9.89
C ASN A 40 14.80 -16.26 -9.65
N LEU A 41 15.03 -16.94 -8.52
CA LEU A 41 16.32 -17.59 -8.22
C LEU A 41 16.48 -18.91 -8.96
N THR A 42 15.39 -19.65 -9.17
CA THR A 42 15.39 -20.96 -9.84
C THR A 42 15.22 -20.84 -11.35
N GLN A 43 14.38 -19.91 -11.79
CA GLN A 43 14.07 -19.64 -13.18
C GLN A 43 14.46 -18.19 -13.45
N LYS A 44 15.65 -17.99 -14.03
CA LYS A 44 16.15 -16.65 -14.38
C LYS A 44 15.26 -15.94 -15.40
N GLU A 45 14.50 -16.72 -16.18
CA GLU A 45 13.63 -16.25 -17.24
C GLU A 45 12.30 -16.99 -17.18
N VAL A 46 11.22 -16.31 -17.58
CA VAL A 46 9.89 -16.91 -17.70
C VAL A 46 9.97 -17.97 -18.80
N LYS A 47 9.74 -19.23 -18.43
CA LYS A 47 9.74 -20.33 -19.40
C LYS A 47 8.54 -20.20 -20.32
N THR A 48 8.80 -20.38 -21.60
CA THR A 48 7.76 -20.48 -22.61
C THR A 48 7.30 -21.93 -22.75
N PHE A 49 5.99 -22.14 -22.88
CA PHE A 49 5.37 -23.44 -23.06
C PHE A 49 4.35 -23.39 -24.19
N THR A 50 4.17 -24.51 -24.88
CA THR A 50 2.99 -24.70 -25.73
C THR A 50 1.78 -25.11 -24.89
N ILE A 51 0.57 -25.03 -25.46
CA ILE A 51 -0.65 -25.46 -24.79
C ILE A 51 -0.60 -26.96 -24.46
N GLU A 52 -0.07 -27.78 -25.38
CA GLU A 52 0.07 -29.23 -25.22
C GLU A 52 1.02 -29.58 -24.07
N GLU A 53 2.16 -28.88 -23.99
CA GLU A 53 3.11 -29.03 -22.89
C GLU A 53 2.46 -28.71 -21.56
N LEU A 54 1.81 -27.54 -21.45
CA LEU A 54 1.14 -27.09 -20.23
C LEU A 54 0.06 -28.10 -19.77
N ASN A 55 -0.67 -28.69 -20.71
CA ASN A 55 -1.71 -29.69 -20.44
C ASN A 55 -1.15 -31.05 -20.01
N SER A 56 0.05 -31.40 -20.49
CA SER A 56 0.73 -32.64 -20.11
C SER A 56 1.37 -32.57 -18.72
N MET A 57 1.67 -31.37 -18.24
CA MET A 57 2.26 -31.15 -16.93
C MET A 57 1.27 -31.44 -15.81
N SER A 58 1.77 -32.01 -14.71
CA SER A 58 0.98 -32.07 -13.50
C SER A 58 0.84 -30.67 -12.91
N LYS A 59 -0.26 -30.39 -12.19
CA LYS A 59 -0.53 -29.06 -11.63
C LYS A 59 0.59 -28.54 -10.72
N SER A 60 1.29 -29.42 -10.02
CA SER A 60 2.42 -29.06 -9.17
C SER A 60 3.69 -28.68 -9.94
N ASP A 61 3.78 -29.07 -11.20
CA ASP A 61 4.96 -28.85 -12.04
C ASP A 61 4.85 -27.57 -12.87
N ILE A 62 3.63 -27.02 -13.02
CA ILE A 62 3.40 -25.77 -13.74
C ILE A 62 4.09 -24.64 -12.96
N PRO A 63 5.04 -23.91 -13.58
CA PRO A 63 5.72 -22.83 -12.89
C PRO A 63 4.77 -21.69 -12.57
N ARG A 64 5.11 -20.91 -11.54
CA ARG A 64 4.27 -19.81 -11.06
C ARG A 64 4.02 -18.75 -12.13
N TYR A 65 4.99 -18.51 -13.01
CA TYR A 65 4.86 -17.61 -14.15
C TYR A 65 5.12 -18.41 -15.41
N VAL A 66 4.24 -18.24 -16.38
CA VAL A 66 4.21 -19.00 -17.63
C VAL A 66 4.09 -17.99 -18.75
N LYS A 67 4.89 -18.19 -19.80
CA LYS A 67 4.67 -17.58 -21.10
C LYS A 67 4.11 -18.66 -22.03
N ILE A 68 3.05 -18.39 -22.77
CA ILE A 68 2.49 -19.34 -23.74
C ILE A 68 2.88 -18.90 -25.14
N GLU A 69 3.52 -19.80 -25.90
CA GLU A 69 3.82 -19.63 -27.33
C GLU A 69 2.68 -20.16 -28.20
N GLY A 70 2.34 -19.41 -29.24
CA GLY A 70 1.36 -19.82 -30.25
C GLY A 70 -0.07 -20.12 -29.77
N PRO A 71 -0.63 -19.48 -28.72
CA PRO A 71 -2.05 -19.67 -28.41
C PRO A 71 -2.91 -19.09 -29.54
N VAL A 72 -3.56 -19.98 -30.29
CA VAL A 72 -4.61 -19.67 -31.28
C VAL A 72 -5.82 -20.49 -30.82
N VAL A 73 -7.01 -19.95 -30.52
CA VAL A 73 -7.71 -18.72 -30.92
C VAL A 73 -8.22 -18.00 -29.66
N THR A 74 -8.17 -16.67 -29.64
CA THR A 74 -8.98 -15.86 -28.72
C THR A 74 -10.46 -16.17 -28.97
N SER A 75 -11.05 -16.97 -28.10
CA SER A 75 -12.49 -17.15 -28.03
C SER A 75 -13.22 -15.81 -28.20
N ASN A 76 -14.19 -15.74 -29.12
CA ASN A 76 -15.15 -14.64 -29.16
C ASN A 76 -16.01 -14.60 -27.88
N THR A 77 -16.05 -15.72 -27.15
CA THR A 77 -16.70 -15.88 -25.85
C THR A 77 -15.77 -15.41 -24.75
N TYR A 78 -16.18 -14.39 -24.03
CA TYR A 78 -15.54 -13.93 -22.80
C TYR A 78 -16.59 -13.63 -21.74
N VAL A 79 -16.18 -13.60 -20.48
CA VAL A 79 -17.03 -13.17 -19.36
C VAL A 79 -16.44 -11.90 -18.76
N GLU A 80 -17.19 -10.81 -18.86
CA GLU A 80 -16.90 -9.56 -18.12
C GLU A 80 -17.49 -9.63 -16.72
N GLN A 81 -16.73 -9.20 -15.71
CA GLN A 81 -17.21 -9.02 -14.35
C GLN A 81 -17.00 -7.56 -13.91
N SER A 82 -18.09 -6.89 -13.53
CA SER A 82 -18.09 -5.53 -12.99
C SER A 82 -18.84 -5.45 -11.66
N THR A 83 -18.72 -4.32 -10.95
CA THR A 83 -19.43 -4.10 -9.68
C THR A 83 -20.41 -2.93 -9.79
N LYS A 84 -21.59 -3.04 -9.17
CA LYS A 84 -22.59 -1.96 -9.17
C LYS A 84 -22.05 -0.62 -8.64
N LYS A 85 -21.12 -0.65 -7.68
CA LYS A 85 -20.50 0.54 -7.08
C LYS A 85 -19.45 1.21 -7.99
N ASN A 86 -18.91 0.48 -8.96
CA ASN A 86 -17.89 0.97 -9.86
C ASN A 86 -18.07 0.27 -11.22
N PRO A 87 -18.73 0.92 -12.21
CA PRO A 87 -19.11 0.30 -13.49
C PRO A 87 -17.91 -0.03 -14.40
N ASN A 88 -16.69 0.15 -13.89
CA ASN A 88 -15.47 -0.28 -14.53
C ASN A 88 -15.36 -1.80 -14.51
N ILE A 89 -14.91 -2.38 -15.63
CA ILE A 89 -14.66 -3.82 -15.73
C ILE A 89 -13.52 -4.16 -14.77
N CYS A 90 -13.81 -5.06 -13.83
CA CYS A 90 -12.86 -5.48 -12.81
C CYS A 90 -12.11 -6.73 -13.27
N ASP A 91 -12.81 -7.71 -13.83
CA ASP A 91 -12.20 -8.92 -14.35
C ASP A 91 -12.73 -9.24 -15.75
N LEU A 92 -11.87 -9.70 -16.65
CA LEU A 92 -12.24 -10.26 -17.94
C LEU A 92 -11.69 -11.69 -18.04
N TYR A 93 -12.54 -12.66 -18.38
CA TYR A 93 -12.15 -14.06 -18.52
C TYR A 93 -12.35 -14.51 -19.96
N TYR A 94 -11.33 -15.07 -20.58
CA TYR A 94 -11.41 -15.65 -21.92
C TYR A 94 -10.86 -17.08 -21.90
N PRO A 95 -11.63 -18.06 -22.41
CA PRO A 95 -11.20 -19.43 -22.57
C PRO A 95 -10.24 -19.54 -23.76
N VAL A 96 -9.32 -20.49 -23.65
CA VAL A 96 -8.42 -20.94 -24.70
C VAL A 96 -8.75 -22.41 -24.99
N TYR A 97 -8.87 -22.72 -26.26
CA TYR A 97 -9.29 -24.03 -26.77
C TYR A 97 -8.10 -24.83 -27.31
N ASP A 98 -8.24 -26.15 -27.32
CA ASP A 98 -7.26 -27.08 -27.89
C ASP A 98 -7.57 -27.30 -29.38
N LEU A 99 -6.70 -26.79 -30.27
CA LEU A 99 -6.82 -26.90 -31.73
C LEU A 99 -6.97 -28.34 -32.21
N ALA A 100 -6.33 -29.33 -31.55
CA ALA A 100 -6.39 -30.73 -31.97
C ALA A 100 -7.79 -31.35 -31.76
N SER A 101 -8.60 -30.75 -30.87
CA SER A 101 -9.95 -31.21 -30.55
C SER A 101 -11.04 -30.58 -31.41
N VAL A 102 -10.74 -29.46 -32.07
CA VAL A 102 -11.71 -28.74 -32.90
C VAL A 102 -11.41 -29.02 -34.37
N LYS A 103 -12.18 -29.93 -34.98
CA LYS A 103 -12.22 -30.09 -36.44
C LYS A 103 -12.94 -28.89 -37.05
N ILE A 104 -12.25 -27.77 -37.17
CA ILE A 104 -12.78 -26.59 -37.84
C ILE A 104 -12.59 -26.79 -39.34
N ASP A 105 -13.69 -26.94 -40.07
CA ASP A 105 -13.66 -26.74 -41.51
C ASP A 105 -13.49 -25.23 -41.74
N LEU A 106 -12.25 -24.80 -42.04
CA LEU A 106 -11.83 -23.39 -42.09
C LEU A 106 -12.68 -22.50 -43.00
N VAL A 107 -13.46 -23.09 -43.90
CA VAL A 107 -14.36 -22.42 -44.83
C VAL A 107 -15.66 -21.97 -44.16
N ASP A 108 -16.18 -22.71 -43.18
CA ASP A 108 -17.44 -22.37 -42.48
C ASP A 108 -17.25 -21.31 -41.38
N ALA A 109 -16.07 -21.28 -40.74
CA ALA A 109 -15.77 -20.37 -39.64
C ALA A 109 -15.74 -18.88 -40.07
N PHE A 110 -15.37 -18.60 -41.33
CA PHE A 110 -15.33 -17.24 -41.87
C PHE A 110 -16.72 -16.73 -42.30
N GLU A 111 -17.62 -17.61 -42.74
CA GLU A 111 -18.98 -17.24 -43.15
C GLU A 111 -19.94 -17.04 -41.97
N ILE A 112 -19.71 -17.76 -40.86
CA ILE A 112 -20.50 -17.64 -39.62
C ILE A 112 -20.12 -16.37 -38.84
N ALA A 113 -18.82 -16.03 -38.78
CA ALA A 113 -18.34 -14.83 -38.07
C ALA A 113 -18.87 -13.51 -38.64
N LEU A 114 -19.37 -13.50 -39.89
CA LEU A 114 -19.92 -12.31 -40.55
C LEU A 114 -21.44 -12.16 -40.40
N LYS A 115 -22.18 -13.18 -39.93
CA LYS A 115 -23.66 -13.16 -39.94
C LYS A 115 -24.36 -12.90 -38.60
N ASP A 116 -23.72 -13.12 -37.45
CA ASP A 116 -24.43 -13.15 -36.15
C ASP A 116 -24.03 -12.05 -35.15
N SER A 117 -24.17 -10.78 -35.54
CA SER A 117 -23.78 -9.61 -34.72
C SER A 117 -24.76 -9.24 -33.58
N SER A 118 -25.72 -10.09 -33.19
CA SER A 118 -26.85 -9.68 -32.33
C SER A 118 -27.01 -10.37 -30.96
N MET A 119 -26.05 -11.20 -30.52
CA MET A 119 -26.19 -11.94 -29.25
C MET A 119 -25.28 -11.38 -28.15
N VAL A 120 -25.81 -10.40 -27.40
CA VAL A 120 -25.29 -9.98 -26.09
C VAL A 120 -26.36 -10.30 -25.05
N GLN A 121 -26.10 -11.26 -24.17
CA GLN A 121 -26.97 -11.53 -23.02
C GLN A 121 -26.38 -10.87 -21.76
N GLU A 122 -27.16 -10.03 -21.09
CA GLU A 122 -26.82 -9.48 -19.77
C GLU A 122 -27.42 -10.37 -18.68
N ALA A 123 -26.58 -10.92 -17.80
CA ALA A 123 -27.02 -11.63 -16.60
C ALA A 123 -26.71 -10.80 -15.35
N ILE A 124 -27.70 -10.65 -14.46
CA ILE A 124 -27.57 -9.96 -13.17
C ILE A 124 -27.73 -10.99 -12.06
N ASP A 125 -26.69 -11.15 -11.23
CA ASP A 125 -26.81 -11.99 -10.02
C ASP A 125 -27.48 -11.22 -8.87
N SER A 126 -27.88 -11.96 -7.81
CA SER A 126 -28.51 -11.37 -6.61
C SER A 126 -27.60 -10.40 -5.83
N SER A 127 -26.30 -10.34 -6.18
CA SER A 127 -25.33 -9.40 -5.61
C SER A 127 -25.15 -8.12 -6.44
N GLY A 128 -25.80 -8.03 -7.61
CA GLY A 128 -25.73 -6.90 -8.52
C GLY A 128 -24.46 -6.86 -9.38
N LYS A 129 -23.84 -8.01 -9.66
CA LYS A 129 -22.78 -8.14 -10.68
C LYS A 129 -23.40 -8.35 -12.05
N PHE A 130 -22.82 -7.68 -13.05
CA PHE A 130 -23.20 -7.81 -14.45
C PHE A 130 -22.22 -8.72 -15.19
N PHE A 131 -22.76 -9.55 -16.05
CA PHE A 131 -22.00 -10.41 -16.95
C PHE A 131 -22.52 -10.28 -18.38
N THR A 132 -21.60 -10.11 -19.32
CA THR A 132 -21.85 -9.96 -20.76
C THR A 132 -21.10 -11.06 -21.49
N ILE A 133 -21.76 -11.79 -22.39
CA ILE A 133 -21.13 -12.86 -23.19
C ILE A 133 -21.50 -12.68 -24.68
N ARG A 134 -20.58 -13.04 -25.59
CA ARG A 134 -20.78 -13.11 -27.05
C ARG A 134 -20.42 -14.52 -27.54
N ASN A 135 -21.12 -15.04 -28.55
CA ASN A 135 -21.24 -16.48 -28.82
C ASN A 135 -20.53 -16.94 -30.11
N THR A 136 -19.89 -18.13 -30.07
CA THR A 136 -19.78 -19.10 -31.18
C THR A 136 -19.50 -20.51 -30.63
N ASP A 137 -20.34 -21.49 -31.01
CA ASP A 137 -20.21 -22.96 -30.96
C ASP A 137 -19.76 -23.72 -29.69
N LYS A 138 -20.18 -25.00 -29.61
CA LYS A 138 -19.90 -25.93 -28.50
C LYS A 138 -18.41 -26.31 -28.48
N GLU A 139 -17.59 -25.53 -27.80
CA GLU A 139 -16.15 -25.78 -27.69
C GLU A 139 -15.74 -26.24 -26.28
N LEU A 140 -14.64 -26.99 -26.22
CA LEU A 140 -14.07 -27.56 -24.99
C LEU A 140 -12.87 -26.72 -24.54
N CYS A 141 -12.99 -26.05 -23.38
CA CYS A 141 -11.93 -25.21 -22.84
C CYS A 141 -11.06 -25.94 -21.80
N LEU A 142 -9.74 -25.77 -21.92
CA LEU A 142 -8.73 -26.33 -21.02
C LEU A 142 -8.01 -25.27 -20.17
N LEU A 143 -7.93 -24.05 -20.67
CA LEU A 143 -7.18 -22.95 -20.07
C LEU A 143 -8.03 -21.69 -20.12
N ILE A 144 -8.12 -20.96 -19.00
CA ILE A 144 -8.80 -19.67 -18.93
C ILE A 144 -7.78 -18.61 -18.54
N ILE A 145 -7.79 -17.49 -19.26
CA ILE A 145 -6.96 -16.35 -18.92
C ILE A 145 -7.85 -15.26 -18.32
N LYS A 146 -7.40 -14.72 -17.19
CA LYS A 146 -8.05 -13.68 -16.39
C LYS A 146 -7.25 -12.38 -16.48
N GLU A 147 -7.89 -11.29 -16.86
CA GLU A 147 -7.34 -9.93 -16.80
C GLU A 147 -7.97 -9.16 -15.63
N GLU A 148 -7.16 -8.57 -14.72
CA GLU A 148 -7.64 -7.95 -13.46
C GLU A 148 -7.87 -6.43 -13.51
N ARG A 149 -7.60 -5.74 -14.63
CA ARG A 149 -7.90 -4.31 -14.80
C ARG A 149 -8.11 -3.91 -16.26
N VAL A 150 -9.35 -3.94 -16.71
CA VAL A 150 -9.74 -3.33 -17.99
C VAL A 150 -10.37 -1.96 -17.71
N VAL A 151 -9.55 -0.91 -17.71
CA VAL A 151 -10.05 0.47 -17.74
C VAL A 151 -10.74 0.65 -19.08
N LYS A 152 -12.06 0.88 -19.08
CA LYS A 152 -12.81 1.31 -20.27
C LYS A 152 -12.23 2.65 -20.73
N LYS A 153 -11.16 2.63 -21.52
CA LYS A 153 -10.81 3.76 -22.38
C LYS A 153 -11.99 3.84 -23.35
N GLU A 154 -12.71 4.94 -23.33
CA GLU A 154 -13.90 5.22 -24.16
C GLU A 154 -13.62 5.20 -25.70
N ASN A 155 -12.49 4.62 -26.14
CA ASN A 155 -12.04 4.48 -27.53
C ASN A 155 -11.71 3.02 -27.93
N LEU A 156 -12.43 2.01 -27.42
CA LEU A 156 -12.53 0.72 -28.13
C LEU A 156 -13.51 0.78 -29.34
N LYS A 157 -13.74 1.99 -29.87
CA LYS A 157 -14.34 2.22 -31.19
C LYS A 157 -13.25 2.28 -32.25
N LYS A 158 -12.66 1.11 -32.51
CA LYS A 158 -12.25 0.61 -33.83
C LYS A 158 -11.73 -0.79 -33.61
N GLN A 159 -12.70 -1.69 -33.67
CA GLN A 159 -12.57 -3.12 -33.78
C GLN A 159 -12.04 -3.44 -35.20
N ASP A 160 -10.88 -2.89 -35.55
CA ASP A 160 -10.10 -3.34 -36.69
C ASP A 160 -9.16 -4.40 -36.12
N SER A 161 -9.56 -5.67 -36.32
CA SER A 161 -8.75 -6.89 -36.13
C SER A 161 -7.71 -6.81 -35.01
N LEU A 162 -8.02 -7.40 -33.86
CA LEU A 162 -6.96 -7.99 -33.03
C LEU A 162 -6.06 -8.78 -33.99
N ASP A 163 -4.87 -8.28 -34.26
CA ASP A 163 -3.95 -8.87 -35.22
C ASP A 163 -3.67 -10.28 -34.71
N TYR A 164 -4.35 -11.27 -35.30
CA TYR A 164 -4.42 -12.66 -34.82
C TYR A 164 -3.08 -13.40 -34.90
N ASN A 165 -2.04 -12.68 -35.31
CA ASN A 165 -0.72 -13.21 -35.52
C ASN A 165 0.14 -12.90 -34.29
N VAL A 166 0.27 -13.92 -33.44
CA VAL A 166 1.20 -14.04 -32.31
C VAL A 166 0.76 -13.30 -31.04
N PHE A 167 -0.17 -13.90 -30.30
CA PHE A 167 -0.43 -13.52 -28.91
C PHE A 167 0.59 -14.21 -28.00
N GLU A 168 1.51 -13.45 -27.40
CA GLU A 168 2.28 -13.93 -26.26
C GLU A 168 1.48 -13.64 -24.98
N VAL A 169 1.09 -14.70 -24.26
CA VAL A 169 0.41 -14.55 -22.97
C VAL A 169 1.42 -14.79 -21.87
N GLU A 170 1.83 -13.73 -21.19
CA GLU A 170 2.58 -13.81 -19.93
C GLU A 170 1.62 -13.62 -18.75
N GLY A 171 1.58 -14.61 -17.86
CA GLY A 171 0.66 -14.58 -16.72
C GLY A 171 1.17 -15.37 -15.52
N ARG A 172 0.57 -15.08 -14.36
CA ARG A 172 0.80 -15.82 -13.13
C ARG A 172 -0.21 -16.96 -13.02
N PHE A 173 0.26 -18.19 -12.89
CA PHE A 173 -0.58 -19.34 -12.55
C PHE A 173 -1.18 -19.16 -11.16
N ASP A 174 -2.51 -19.22 -11.06
CA ASP A 174 -3.22 -19.19 -9.79
C ASP A 174 -3.65 -20.60 -9.41
N ALA A 175 -2.84 -21.26 -8.58
CA ALA A 175 -3.09 -22.60 -8.06
C ALA A 175 -4.41 -22.73 -7.26
N LYS A 176 -5.12 -21.62 -7.01
CA LYS A 176 -6.44 -21.66 -6.39
C LYS A 176 -7.52 -22.26 -7.27
N ASP A 177 -7.27 -22.58 -8.54
CA ASP A 177 -8.03 -23.49 -9.42
C ASP A 177 -9.55 -23.28 -9.55
N VAL A 178 -10.13 -22.30 -8.87
CA VAL A 178 -11.56 -22.10 -8.81
C VAL A 178 -11.88 -20.87 -9.61
N LEU A 179 -12.13 -21.10 -10.89
CA LEU A 179 -12.96 -20.20 -11.67
C LEU A 179 -14.21 -19.90 -10.83
N PRO A 180 -14.56 -18.63 -10.59
CA PRO A 180 -15.74 -18.30 -9.80
C PRO A 180 -16.95 -19.08 -10.33
N MET A 181 -17.71 -19.72 -9.44
CA MET A 181 -18.83 -20.58 -9.85
C MET A 181 -19.84 -19.86 -10.76
N SER A 182 -19.98 -18.54 -10.60
CA SER A 182 -20.75 -17.68 -11.50
C SER A 182 -20.19 -17.66 -12.92
N VAL A 183 -18.87 -17.46 -13.08
CA VAL A 183 -18.18 -17.44 -14.38
C VAL A 183 -18.24 -18.81 -15.05
N ARG A 184 -18.06 -19.88 -14.26
CA ARG A 184 -18.17 -21.26 -14.76
C ARG A 184 -19.55 -21.56 -15.35
N LYS A 185 -20.61 -21.26 -14.61
CA LYS A 185 -22.00 -21.47 -15.06
C LYS A 185 -22.35 -20.67 -16.31
N LEU A 186 -21.74 -19.49 -16.47
CA LEU A 186 -21.94 -18.66 -17.64
C LEU A 186 -21.30 -19.27 -18.88
N PHE A 187 -20.07 -19.77 -18.79
CA PHE A 187 -19.45 -20.53 -19.87
C PHE A 187 -20.24 -21.82 -20.21
N GLU A 188 -20.65 -22.59 -19.19
CA GLU A 188 -21.43 -23.81 -19.39
C GLU A 188 -22.80 -23.54 -20.06
N LYS A 189 -23.45 -22.42 -19.72
CA LYS A 189 -24.72 -22.00 -20.33
C LYS A 189 -24.58 -21.72 -21.83
N GLU A 190 -23.45 -21.16 -22.25
CA GLU A 190 -23.15 -20.88 -23.65
C GLU A 190 -22.58 -22.10 -24.39
N GLY A 191 -22.59 -23.28 -23.76
CA GLY A 191 -22.09 -24.51 -24.38
C GLY A 191 -20.57 -24.66 -24.36
N VAL A 192 -19.84 -23.76 -23.68
CA VAL A 192 -18.40 -23.91 -23.43
C VAL A 192 -18.21 -24.92 -22.31
N LEU A 193 -17.77 -26.11 -22.66
CA LEU A 193 -17.49 -27.18 -21.71
C LEU A 193 -16.14 -26.92 -21.05
N ILE A 194 -16.14 -26.64 -19.74
CA ILE A 194 -14.90 -26.46 -18.97
C ILE A 194 -14.49 -27.83 -18.40
N LYS A 195 -13.30 -28.32 -18.75
CA LYS A 195 -12.78 -29.56 -18.16
C LYS A 195 -12.55 -29.40 -16.66
N GLU A 196 -12.59 -30.54 -15.93
CA GLU A 196 -12.30 -30.58 -14.49
C GLU A 196 -10.88 -30.08 -14.13
N LYS A 197 -9.93 -30.23 -15.06
CA LYS A 197 -8.55 -29.73 -14.95
C LYS A 197 -8.37 -28.46 -15.78
N VAL A 198 -9.09 -27.40 -15.43
CA VAL A 198 -8.86 -26.08 -16.03
C VAL A 198 -7.67 -25.39 -15.35
N ILE A 199 -6.80 -24.78 -16.15
CA ILE A 199 -5.73 -23.92 -15.68
C ILE A 199 -6.23 -22.47 -15.75
N VAL A 200 -6.02 -21.67 -14.69
CA VAL A 200 -6.35 -20.24 -14.72
C VAL A 200 -5.07 -19.42 -14.65
N LEU A 201 -4.81 -18.63 -15.69
CA LEU A 201 -3.68 -17.69 -15.74
C LEU A 201 -4.16 -16.28 -15.51
N VAL A 202 -3.49 -15.54 -14.62
CA VAL A 202 -3.80 -14.13 -14.37
C VAL A 202 -2.81 -13.25 -15.13
N LYS A 203 -3.29 -12.54 -16.15
CA LYS A 203 -2.52 -11.64 -17.00
C LYS A 203 -2.11 -10.36 -16.24
N ASP A 204 -1.02 -9.75 -16.71
CA ASP A 204 -0.41 -8.52 -16.18
C ASP A 204 0.11 -8.61 -14.73
N LYS A 205 0.08 -9.78 -14.11
CA LYS A 205 0.78 -10.04 -12.85
C LYS A 205 2.23 -10.41 -13.12
N LYS A 206 3.07 -9.38 -13.23
CA LYS A 206 4.53 -9.55 -13.29
C LYS A 206 5.05 -10.08 -11.95
N SER A 207 6.12 -10.86 -12.00
CA SER A 207 6.87 -11.22 -10.79
C SER A 207 7.48 -9.96 -10.19
N PHE A 208 7.57 -9.91 -8.86
CA PHE A 208 8.40 -8.91 -8.22
C PHE A 208 9.86 -9.09 -8.65
N SER A 209 10.58 -8.00 -8.91
CA SER A 209 12.01 -8.07 -9.16
C SER A 209 12.74 -8.69 -7.95
N ASN A 210 13.92 -9.26 -8.15
CA ASN A 210 14.74 -9.82 -7.06
C ASN A 210 14.95 -8.82 -5.92
N SER A 211 15.26 -7.56 -6.26
CA SER A 211 15.45 -6.51 -5.27
C SER A 211 14.16 -6.20 -4.50
N ALA A 212 13.01 -6.12 -5.19
CA ALA A 212 11.72 -5.88 -4.55
C ALA A 212 11.32 -7.04 -3.62
N SER A 213 11.48 -8.28 -4.06
CA SER A 213 11.19 -9.47 -3.26
C SER A 213 12.07 -9.56 -2.02
N ILE A 214 13.40 -9.36 -2.16
CA ILE A 214 14.34 -9.36 -1.03
C ILE A 214 14.00 -8.25 -0.04
N LEU A 215 13.74 -7.02 -0.53
CA LEU A 215 13.38 -5.90 0.32
C LEU A 215 12.09 -6.18 1.09
N LEU A 216 11.08 -6.77 0.44
CA LEU A 216 9.80 -7.10 1.06
C LEU A 216 9.96 -8.22 2.11
N ILE A 217 10.78 -9.23 1.84
CA ILE A 217 11.11 -10.29 2.81
C ILE A 217 11.83 -9.71 4.03
N LEU A 218 12.88 -8.91 3.83
CA LEU A 218 13.64 -8.29 4.92
C LEU A 218 12.76 -7.35 5.74
N GLY A 219 11.95 -6.51 5.09
CA GLY A 219 10.98 -5.64 5.75
C GLY A 219 9.95 -6.43 6.56
N SER A 220 9.45 -7.53 6.01
CA SER A 220 8.48 -8.42 6.67
C SER A 220 9.10 -9.15 7.86
N LEU A 221 10.32 -9.69 7.73
CA LEU A 221 11.04 -10.33 8.84
C LEU A 221 11.34 -9.33 9.96
N LEU A 222 11.76 -8.12 9.62
CA LEU A 222 12.03 -7.06 10.59
C LEU A 222 10.74 -6.65 11.33
N LEU A 223 9.67 -6.36 10.58
CA LEU A 223 8.36 -6.01 11.15
C LEU A 223 7.82 -7.13 12.03
N GLY A 224 7.89 -8.38 11.56
CA GLY A 224 7.47 -9.57 12.29
C GLY A 224 8.26 -9.76 13.57
N SER A 225 9.59 -9.67 13.51
CA SER A 225 10.48 -9.78 14.67
C SER A 225 10.18 -8.72 15.72
N ILE A 226 10.04 -7.46 15.29
CA ILE A 226 9.69 -6.34 16.17
C ILE A 226 8.32 -6.56 16.82
N SER A 227 7.34 -7.00 16.03
CA SER A 227 5.99 -7.25 16.51
C SER A 227 5.94 -8.41 17.51
N VAL A 228 6.63 -9.53 17.23
CA VAL A 228 6.73 -10.69 18.13
C VAL A 228 7.47 -10.32 19.42
N LEU A 229 8.63 -9.65 19.32
CA LEU A 229 9.41 -9.22 20.48
C LEU A 229 8.62 -8.25 21.38
N SER A 230 7.70 -7.48 20.83
CA SER A 230 6.84 -6.59 21.63
C SER A 230 5.86 -7.33 22.56
N PHE A 231 5.63 -8.63 22.35
CA PHE A 231 4.84 -9.46 23.27
C PHE A 231 5.65 -9.93 24.48
N PHE A 232 6.99 -9.96 24.41
CA PHE A 232 7.85 -10.45 25.49
C PHE A 232 7.75 -9.56 26.74
N PRO A 233 7.78 -10.12 27.96
CA PRO A 233 7.78 -9.34 29.19
C PRO A 233 8.90 -8.28 29.21
N THR A 234 8.62 -7.11 29.79
CA THR A 234 9.59 -5.99 29.87
C THR A 234 10.90 -6.41 30.52
N LYS A 235 10.84 -7.22 31.59
CA LYS A 235 12.01 -7.76 32.28
C LYS A 235 12.91 -8.58 31.34
N SER A 236 12.31 -9.41 30.49
CA SER A 236 13.04 -10.21 29.50
C SER A 236 13.72 -9.34 28.45
N LEU A 237 13.04 -8.31 27.93
CA LEU A 237 13.61 -7.38 26.94
C LEU A 237 14.79 -6.57 27.50
N VAL A 238 14.70 -6.13 28.75
CA VAL A 238 15.79 -5.39 29.43
C VAL A 238 17.00 -6.31 29.68
N ASN A 239 16.77 -7.55 30.12
CA ASN A 239 17.85 -8.52 30.35
C ASN A 239 18.62 -8.86 29.06
N ILE A 240 17.93 -8.97 27.92
CA ILE A 240 18.57 -9.16 26.60
C ILE A 240 19.54 -8.01 26.27
N GLY A 241 19.19 -6.77 26.65
CA GLY A 241 20.04 -5.59 26.46
C GLY A 241 21.22 -5.49 27.41
N ASN A 242 21.01 -5.87 28.66
CA ASN A 242 22.04 -5.76 29.68
C ASN A 242 23.14 -6.79 29.47
N ASN A 243 22.80 -8.01 29.03
CA ASN A 243 23.79 -9.05 28.72
C ASN A 243 24.73 -8.69 27.55
N THR A 244 24.35 -7.74 26.69
CA THR A 244 25.23 -7.21 25.63
C THR A 244 26.08 -6.01 26.09
N SER A 245 25.83 -5.46 27.27
CA SER A 245 26.45 -4.23 27.78
C SER A 245 27.46 -4.46 28.90
N THR A 246 27.48 -5.66 29.50
CA THR A 246 28.26 -6.00 30.70
C THR A 246 29.77 -6.21 30.50
N GLN A 247 30.37 -5.70 29.41
CA GLN A 247 31.84 -5.69 29.29
C GLN A 247 32.51 -4.36 28.92
N ILE A 248 31.79 -3.24 28.74
CA ILE A 248 32.44 -2.00 28.23
C ILE A 248 32.44 -0.83 29.22
N TYR A 249 31.73 -0.88 30.36
CA TYR A 249 31.88 0.15 31.39
C TYR A 249 31.95 -0.44 32.80
N PRO A 250 33.16 -0.73 33.31
CA PRO A 250 33.35 -0.89 34.74
C PRO A 250 33.27 0.51 35.36
N GLY A 251 32.13 0.87 35.97
CA GLY A 251 32.10 2.14 36.70
C GLY A 251 30.77 2.57 37.32
N ASN A 252 29.64 2.40 36.63
CA ASN A 252 28.39 2.97 37.16
C ASN A 252 27.43 1.88 37.62
N THR A 253 27.27 1.84 38.94
CA THR A 253 26.36 0.96 39.66
C THR A 253 24.90 1.16 39.21
N SER A 254 24.16 0.07 39.09
CA SER A 254 22.72 0.03 38.79
C SER A 254 21.85 0.96 39.65
N LYS A 255 22.35 1.42 40.80
CA LYS A 255 21.65 2.34 41.70
C LYS A 255 21.60 3.77 41.17
N ASP A 256 22.63 4.23 40.46
CA ASP A 256 22.70 5.61 39.95
C ASP A 256 21.71 5.82 38.80
N VAL A 257 21.56 4.81 37.93
CA VAL A 257 20.57 4.81 36.85
C VAL A 257 19.13 4.76 37.39
N LEU A 258 18.89 4.03 38.49
CA LEU A 258 17.57 3.97 39.12
C LEU A 258 17.22 5.29 39.82
N GLN A 259 18.21 5.94 40.45
CA GLN A 259 18.04 7.24 41.09
C GLN A 259 17.81 8.36 40.07
N GLU A 260 18.44 8.30 38.90
CA GLU A 260 18.19 9.22 37.79
C GLU A 260 16.78 9.05 37.19
N ILE A 261 16.26 7.82 37.14
CA ILE A 261 14.89 7.52 36.71
C ILE A 261 13.84 8.04 37.71
N ASP A 262 14.09 7.93 39.02
CA ASP A 262 13.16 8.43 40.04
C ASP A 262 13.21 9.97 40.15
N ASN A 263 14.38 10.59 40.04
CA ASN A 263 14.50 12.05 39.92
C ASN A 263 13.79 12.59 38.66
N TYR A 264 13.77 11.82 37.57
CA TYR A 264 13.03 12.18 36.36
C TYR A 264 11.50 12.09 36.54
N LYS A 265 10.99 11.19 37.40
CA LYS A 265 9.56 11.09 37.71
C LYS A 265 9.07 12.30 38.51
N ASP A 266 9.86 12.77 39.48
CA ASP A 266 9.49 13.93 40.30
C ASP A 266 9.50 15.23 39.46
N TYR A 267 10.46 15.38 38.54
CA TYR A 267 10.51 16.50 37.61
C TYR A 267 9.34 16.51 36.60
N VAL A 268 8.79 15.35 36.27
CA VAL A 268 7.65 15.19 35.35
C VAL A 268 6.32 15.29 36.10
N GLY A 269 6.25 14.96 37.39
CA GLY A 269 5.05 14.98 38.21
C GLY A 269 4.48 16.39 38.43
N GLU A 270 5.35 17.38 38.68
CA GLU A 270 4.94 18.72 39.12
C GLU A 270 4.40 19.63 37.98
N LYS A 271 4.63 19.30 36.70
CA LYS A 271 4.17 20.12 35.55
C LYS A 271 2.90 19.64 34.84
N THR A 272 2.23 18.61 35.35
CA THR A 272 1.06 18.03 34.67
C THR A 272 -0.25 18.81 34.83
N SER A 273 -0.30 19.85 35.67
CA SER A 273 -1.53 20.63 35.90
C SER A 273 -1.81 21.72 34.85
N SER A 274 -0.82 22.23 34.09
CA SER A 274 -1.04 23.27 33.07
C SER A 274 -0.98 22.80 31.61
N GLY A 275 -0.52 21.57 31.36
CA GLY A 275 -0.33 21.04 29.99
C GLY A 275 -1.58 20.55 29.27
N LYS A 276 -2.74 20.47 29.95
CA LYS A 276 -3.95 19.79 29.43
C LYS A 276 -4.71 20.58 28.35
N SER A 277 -4.47 21.88 28.18
CA SER A 277 -5.25 22.76 27.28
C SER A 277 -4.62 23.07 25.91
N ILE A 278 -3.35 22.73 25.67
CA ILE A 278 -2.62 23.20 24.48
C ILE A 278 -2.86 22.32 23.24
N LEU A 279 -3.07 21.01 23.42
CA LEU A 279 -3.24 20.07 22.30
C LEU A 279 -4.44 20.40 21.40
N PRO A 280 -5.65 20.68 21.94
CA PRO A 280 -6.79 21.08 21.11
C PRO A 280 -6.51 22.36 20.31
N LYS A 281 -5.84 23.35 20.92
CA LYS A 281 -5.44 24.59 20.23
C LYS A 281 -4.49 24.32 19.07
N ARG A 282 -3.56 23.37 19.21
CA ARG A 282 -2.66 22.98 18.11
C ARG A 282 -3.45 22.35 16.95
N ILE A 283 -4.39 21.45 17.25
CA ILE A 283 -5.23 20.79 16.23
C ILE A 283 -6.07 21.83 15.49
N ILE A 284 -6.73 22.75 16.21
CA ILE A 284 -7.54 23.80 15.62
C ILE A 284 -6.67 24.75 14.77
N ALA A 285 -5.46 25.10 15.23
CA ALA A 285 -4.52 25.91 14.44
C ALA A 285 -4.21 25.24 13.10
N TYR A 286 -3.92 23.93 13.11
CA TYR A 286 -3.66 23.15 11.90
C TYR A 286 -4.85 23.11 10.95
N ILE A 287 -6.08 23.00 11.48
CA ILE A 287 -7.30 23.04 10.66
C ILE A 287 -7.46 24.42 9.99
N ILE A 288 -7.23 25.51 10.73
CA ILE A 288 -7.28 26.88 10.16
C ILE A 288 -6.24 27.04 9.05
N ASP A 289 -4.99 26.65 9.30
CA ASP A 289 -3.92 26.73 8.30
C ASP A 289 -4.23 25.87 7.05
N ALA A 290 -4.82 24.68 7.24
CA ALA A 290 -5.23 23.81 6.15
C ALA A 290 -6.34 24.42 5.28
N ILE A 291 -7.35 25.05 5.90
CA ILE A 291 -8.42 25.75 5.17
C ILE A 291 -7.85 26.89 4.33
N ILE A 292 -6.94 27.69 4.90
CA ILE A 292 -6.26 28.78 4.18
C ILE A 292 -5.48 28.24 2.97
N LEU A 293 -4.74 27.15 3.15
CA LEU A 293 -3.98 26.51 2.08
C LEU A 293 -4.88 25.93 0.98
N ILE A 294 -6.01 25.31 1.35
CA ILE A 294 -6.99 24.80 0.38
C ILE A 294 -7.56 25.95 -0.45
N LEU A 295 -8.04 27.02 0.19
CA LEU A 295 -8.56 28.20 -0.51
C LEU A 295 -7.53 28.83 -1.44
N CYS A 296 -6.29 28.99 -0.98
CA CYS A 296 -5.20 29.51 -1.79
C CYS A 296 -4.89 28.57 -2.97
N SER A 297 -4.88 27.26 -2.74
CA SER A 297 -4.68 26.26 -3.80
C SER A 297 -5.80 26.29 -4.86
N MET A 298 -7.05 26.53 -4.47
CA MET A 298 -8.16 26.67 -5.42
C MET A 298 -7.99 27.88 -6.34
N VAL A 299 -7.47 28.99 -5.82
CA VAL A 299 -7.17 30.19 -6.63
C VAL A 299 -6.01 29.91 -7.59
N VAL A 300 -4.91 29.36 -7.08
CA VAL A 300 -3.71 29.06 -7.90
C VAL A 300 -3.99 28.00 -8.97
N ASN A 301 -4.78 26.98 -8.66
CA ASN A 301 -5.12 25.90 -9.59
C ASN A 301 -5.97 26.37 -10.78
N LYS A 302 -6.68 27.50 -10.67
CA LYS A 302 -7.34 28.13 -11.81
C LYS A 302 -6.35 28.67 -12.85
N PHE A 303 -5.14 29.03 -12.42
CA PHE A 303 -4.12 29.60 -13.30
C PHE A 303 -3.06 28.57 -13.74
N LEU A 304 -2.83 27.51 -12.96
CA LEU A 304 -1.75 26.53 -13.19
C LEU A 304 -2.20 25.06 -12.95
N PRO A 305 -3.05 24.46 -13.80
CA PRO A 305 -3.79 23.21 -13.50
C PRO A 305 -2.95 21.90 -13.45
N PHE A 306 -1.65 21.94 -13.77
CA PHE A 306 -0.84 20.73 -13.96
C PHE A 306 0.17 20.41 -12.85
N LEU A 307 0.30 21.26 -11.81
CA LEU A 307 1.24 21.01 -10.70
C LEU A 307 0.50 20.39 -9.50
N PRO A 308 1.13 19.51 -8.70
CA PRO A 308 0.68 19.18 -7.35
C PRO A 308 0.88 20.39 -6.42
N ILE A 309 0.11 21.45 -6.67
CA ILE A 309 0.23 22.80 -6.10
C ILE A 309 0.19 22.77 -4.57
N ILE A 310 -0.57 21.85 -3.97
CA ILE A 310 -0.70 21.75 -2.52
C ILE A 310 0.66 21.52 -1.86
N PHE A 311 1.52 20.66 -2.41
CA PHE A 311 2.84 20.42 -1.81
C PHE A 311 3.78 21.63 -1.96
N PHE A 312 3.75 22.26 -3.14
CA PHE A 312 4.55 23.45 -3.44
C PHE A 312 4.09 24.72 -2.71
N LEU A 313 2.82 24.83 -2.33
CA LEU A 313 2.32 25.92 -1.47
C LEU A 313 2.52 25.63 0.01
N TYR A 314 2.42 24.37 0.43
CA TYR A 314 2.49 23.97 1.83
C TYR A 314 3.84 24.32 2.46
N VAL A 315 4.96 23.90 1.84
CA VAL A 315 6.29 24.11 2.44
C VAL A 315 6.64 25.61 2.55
N PRO A 316 6.52 26.44 1.49
CA PRO A 316 6.79 27.87 1.58
C PRO A 316 5.86 28.58 2.54
N TYR A 317 4.56 28.24 2.58
CA TYR A 317 3.63 28.86 3.52
C TYR A 317 4.08 28.69 4.98
N PHE A 318 4.36 27.46 5.42
CA PHE A 318 4.76 27.22 6.80
C PHE A 318 6.14 27.83 7.11
N VAL A 319 7.09 27.76 6.18
CA VAL A 319 8.42 28.36 6.35
C VAL A 319 8.34 29.88 6.44
N LEU A 320 7.66 30.53 5.49
CA LEU A 320 7.57 31.99 5.42
C LEU A 320 6.76 32.54 6.60
N CYS A 321 5.59 31.97 6.91
CA CYS A 321 4.80 32.42 8.05
C CYS A 321 5.58 32.30 9.35
N GLU A 322 6.17 31.14 9.65
CA GLU A 322 6.90 31.00 10.91
C GLU A 322 8.20 31.83 10.94
N TYR A 323 8.84 32.08 9.80
CA TYR A 323 10.03 32.93 9.73
C TYR A 323 9.71 34.42 9.94
N PHE A 324 8.65 34.94 9.32
CA PHE A 324 8.27 36.35 9.39
C PHE A 324 7.38 36.71 10.59
N MET A 325 6.67 35.74 11.17
CA MET A 325 5.72 35.94 12.26
C MET A 325 6.22 35.32 13.57
N ASP A 326 7.53 35.37 13.83
CA ASP A 326 8.18 34.92 15.08
C ASP A 326 7.74 33.52 15.55
N GLY A 327 7.74 32.55 14.65
CA GLY A 327 7.40 31.15 14.94
C GLY A 327 5.90 30.84 15.01
N MET A 328 5.06 31.75 14.51
CA MET A 328 3.61 31.58 14.40
C MET A 328 3.15 31.41 12.95
N THR A 329 2.14 30.57 12.74
CA THR A 329 1.34 30.55 11.52
C THR A 329 0.08 31.39 11.72
N ILE A 330 -0.75 31.57 10.69
CA ILE A 330 -2.00 32.32 10.82
C ILE A 330 -2.91 31.66 11.85
N GLY A 331 -3.12 30.34 11.76
CA GLY A 331 -3.92 29.57 12.71
C GLY A 331 -3.37 29.62 14.14
N LYS A 332 -2.05 29.53 14.30
CA LYS A 332 -1.40 29.69 15.61
C LYS A 332 -1.60 31.10 16.18
N ARG A 333 -1.51 32.13 15.34
CA ARG A 333 -1.74 33.54 15.73
C ARG A 333 -3.18 33.76 16.18
N VAL A 334 -4.16 33.22 15.47
CA VAL A 334 -5.59 33.28 15.84
C VAL A 334 -5.82 32.69 17.23
N LEU A 335 -5.16 31.58 17.55
CA LEU A 335 -5.31 30.88 18.84
C LEU A 335 -4.33 31.33 19.92
N LYS A 336 -3.56 32.40 19.66
CA LYS A 336 -2.55 32.96 20.57
C LYS A 336 -1.58 31.90 21.11
N ILE A 337 -1.09 31.01 20.23
CA ILE A 337 -0.05 30.04 20.57
C ILE A 337 1.21 30.31 19.74
N LYS A 338 2.39 30.15 20.34
CA LYS A 338 3.68 30.41 19.68
C LYS A 338 4.65 29.27 19.91
N THR A 339 5.53 29.06 18.93
CA THR A 339 6.62 28.09 19.05
C THR A 339 7.79 28.75 19.79
N VAL A 340 8.27 28.15 20.88
CA VAL A 340 9.38 28.66 21.70
C VAL A 340 10.49 27.62 21.82
N THR A 341 11.72 28.08 22.01
CA THR A 341 12.88 27.19 22.23
C THR A 341 12.94 26.76 23.69
N LEU A 342 13.28 25.50 23.95
CA LEU A 342 13.36 24.96 25.32
C LEU A 342 14.45 25.59 26.19
N LYS A 343 15.56 26.05 25.59
CA LYS A 343 16.74 26.54 26.35
C LYS A 343 16.60 27.96 26.91
N ASN A 344 15.96 28.89 26.20
CA ASN A 344 16.02 30.32 26.57
C ASN A 344 14.65 30.96 26.83
N HIS A 345 13.52 30.28 26.60
CA HIS A 345 12.15 30.85 26.64
C HIS A 345 11.90 32.14 25.82
N GLU A 346 12.94 32.75 25.25
CA GLU A 346 12.91 33.87 24.33
C GLU A 346 12.54 33.44 22.91
N ASN A 347 12.24 34.44 22.08
CA ASN A 347 11.89 34.31 20.67
C ASN A 347 12.84 33.32 19.98
N SER A 348 12.28 32.33 19.28
CA SER A 348 13.08 31.26 18.72
C SER A 348 14.07 31.82 17.70
N GLN A 349 15.35 31.53 17.90
CA GLN A 349 16.41 31.81 16.93
C GLN A 349 15.94 31.40 15.53
N LYS A 350 15.94 32.33 14.57
CA LYS A 350 15.41 32.12 13.21
C LYS A 350 15.95 30.86 12.52
N SER A 351 17.21 30.50 12.79
CA SER A 351 17.85 29.28 12.31
C SER A 351 17.16 27.99 12.82
N ARG A 352 16.67 27.98 14.06
CA ARG A 352 15.93 26.85 14.62
C ARG A 352 14.54 26.72 13.99
N ILE A 353 13.88 27.83 13.67
CA ILE A 353 12.61 27.80 12.94
C ILE A 353 12.80 27.16 11.55
N LEU A 354 13.85 27.55 10.84
CA LEU A 354 14.17 26.98 9.52
C LEU A 354 14.47 25.48 9.62
N LEU A 355 15.32 25.07 10.58
CA LEU A 355 15.65 23.66 10.80
C LEU A 355 14.41 22.83 11.16
N ARG A 356 13.52 23.39 11.99
CA ARG A 356 12.25 22.76 12.37
C ARG A 356 11.34 22.55 11.16
N ASN A 357 11.19 23.57 10.31
CA ASN A 357 10.38 23.44 9.09
C ASN A 357 10.99 22.49 8.06
N PHE A 358 12.32 22.43 7.97
CA PHE A 358 13.01 21.43 7.15
C PHE A 358 12.66 20.00 7.60
N PHE A 359 12.79 19.70 8.90
CA PHE A 359 12.40 18.39 9.43
C PHE A 359 10.90 18.13 9.32
N LYS A 360 10.05 19.15 9.50
CA LYS A 360 8.60 19.03 9.30
C LYS A 360 8.25 18.66 7.87
N GLY A 361 8.91 19.29 6.88
CA GLY A 361 8.73 18.96 5.46
C GLY A 361 9.25 17.57 5.11
N LEU A 362 10.45 17.22 5.59
CA LEU A 362 11.06 15.89 5.39
C LEU A 362 10.20 14.76 5.98
N LEU A 363 9.60 14.99 7.15
CA LEU A 363 8.77 14.02 7.86
C LEU A 363 7.28 14.06 7.45
N PHE A 364 6.87 15.04 6.64
CA PHE A 364 5.48 15.24 6.23
C PHE A 364 4.86 14.00 5.56
N PRO A 365 5.50 13.34 4.58
CA PRO A 365 4.91 12.19 3.87
C PRO A 365 4.62 11.00 4.77
N TYR A 366 5.31 10.89 5.90
CA TYR A 366 5.26 9.70 6.74
C TYR A 366 4.13 9.73 7.77
N HIS A 367 3.49 10.89 8.00
CA HIS A 367 2.43 11.16 9.01
C HIS A 367 2.71 10.72 10.48
N PHE A 368 3.72 9.89 10.71
CA PHE A 368 4.10 9.25 11.96
C PHE A 368 4.59 10.28 12.99
N HIS A 369 5.13 11.40 12.52
CA HIS A 369 5.64 12.45 13.39
C HIS A 369 4.55 13.14 14.24
N TYR A 370 3.26 13.07 13.85
CA TYR A 370 2.13 13.52 14.68
C TYR A 370 1.71 12.47 15.71
N VAL A 371 1.88 11.18 15.41
CA VAL A 371 1.57 10.10 16.37
C VAL A 371 2.48 10.22 17.59
N VAL A 372 3.73 10.67 17.38
CA VAL A 372 4.72 10.99 18.42
C VAL A 372 4.15 11.92 19.52
N ILE A 373 3.27 12.87 19.17
CA ILE A 373 2.62 13.79 20.12
C ILE A 373 1.89 13.07 21.25
N PHE A 374 1.30 11.90 20.96
CA PHE A 374 0.52 11.18 21.97
C PHE A 374 1.40 10.46 23.01
N PHE A 375 2.69 10.30 22.73
CA PHE A 375 3.61 9.51 23.55
C PHE A 375 4.54 10.35 24.44
N PHE A 376 4.67 11.65 24.20
CA PHE A 376 5.47 12.56 25.04
C PHE A 376 4.59 13.33 26.01
N SER A 377 5.04 13.47 27.27
CA SER A 377 4.36 14.23 28.32
C SER A 377 4.13 15.69 27.92
N GLU A 378 5.10 16.27 27.20
CA GLU A 378 5.02 17.64 26.66
C GLU A 378 4.26 17.74 25.33
N ARG A 379 3.69 16.63 24.85
CA ARG A 379 2.91 16.54 23.60
C ARG A 379 3.65 17.13 22.39
N GLN A 380 4.96 16.95 22.32
CA GLN A 380 5.79 17.49 21.24
C GLN A 380 5.83 16.54 20.03
N PRO A 381 5.62 17.03 18.79
CA PRO A 381 5.86 16.25 17.59
C PRO A 381 7.35 15.96 17.37
N LEU A 382 7.67 14.98 16.52
CA LEU A 382 9.05 14.52 16.33
C LEU A 382 10.02 15.63 15.88
N TYR A 383 9.59 16.51 14.97
CA TYR A 383 10.42 17.64 14.54
C TYR A 383 10.64 18.69 15.65
N ASP A 384 9.69 18.82 16.59
CA ASP A 384 9.82 19.72 17.73
C ASP A 384 10.87 19.18 18.72
N LEU A 385 10.89 17.85 18.92
CA LEU A 385 11.90 17.15 19.73
C LEU A 385 13.30 17.30 19.15
N ILE A 386 13.48 17.07 17.84
CA ILE A 386 14.78 17.16 17.16
C ILE A 386 15.38 18.55 17.35
N VAL A 387 14.56 19.60 17.20
CA VAL A 387 15.03 20.99 17.23
C VAL A 387 14.96 21.62 18.63
N ARG A 388 14.48 20.86 19.62
CA ARG A 388 14.29 21.27 21.02
C ARG A 388 13.40 22.52 21.12
N THR A 389 12.24 22.45 20.48
CA THR A 389 11.20 23.48 20.48
C THR A 389 9.90 22.93 21.06
N THR A 390 9.06 23.81 21.59
CA THR A 390 7.71 23.46 22.06
C THR A 390 6.74 24.57 21.72
N VAL A 391 5.45 24.28 21.67
CA VAL A 391 4.42 25.32 21.51
C VAL A 391 3.83 25.64 22.88
N LYS A 392 3.89 26.93 23.25
CA LYS A 392 3.28 27.49 24.46
C LYS A 392 2.22 28.51 24.08
N GLU A 393 1.38 28.87 25.05
CA GLU A 393 0.52 30.04 24.92
C GLU A 393 1.40 31.29 24.78
N ALA A 394 1.03 32.18 23.87
CA ALA A 394 1.66 33.47 23.76
C ALA A 394 1.18 34.30 24.94
N GLU A 395 2.09 34.69 25.85
CA GLU A 395 1.80 35.75 26.82
C GLU A 395 1.22 36.94 26.07
N ASN A 396 0.11 37.48 26.56
CA ASN A 396 -0.44 38.72 26.05
C ASN A 396 0.68 39.77 26.18
N ARG A 397 1.39 40.05 25.09
CA ARG A 397 2.11 41.31 24.98
C ARG A 397 1.02 42.36 25.06
N SER A 398 0.92 43.03 26.20
CA SER A 398 0.23 44.31 26.29
C SER A 398 0.91 45.19 25.25
N TYR A 399 0.28 45.28 24.08
CA TYR A 399 0.71 46.14 22.99
C TYR A 399 0.34 47.59 23.30
#